data_AF-A0A0V8I7J5-F1
#
_entry.id   AF-A0A0V8I7J5-F1
#
_cell.length_a   1.000
_cell.length_b   1.000
_cell.length_c   1.000
_cell.angle_alpha   90.00
_cell.angle_beta   90.00
_cell.angle_gamma   90.00
#
_symmetry.space_group_name_H-M   'P 1'
#
loop_
_entity.id
_entity.type
_entity.pdbx_description
1 polymer ?
#
loop_
_entity_poly.entity_id
_entity_poly.type
_entity_poly.pdbx_seq_one_letter_code
_entity_poly.pdbx_strand_id
1 'polypeptide(L)'
;MRVDRGNGTVVALLDDGSVDTAPNMIAPDLNMPHTVRSVMREDWKLLSIMTGAAAAWAALMVGAAVVIASSTGNTAALDMMYAYPGY
;
A
#
# COMPACT_ATOMS: atom_id res chain seq x y z
N MET A 1 -21.39 -13.49 -24.10
CA MET A 1 -21.86 -13.54 -22.70
C MET A 1 -20.65 -13.72 -21.79
N ARG A 2 -20.52 -12.92 -20.73
CA ARG A 2 -19.42 -12.94 -19.75
C ARG A 2 -20.01 -12.83 -18.36
N VAL A 3 -19.48 -13.61 -17.42
CA VAL A 3 -19.89 -13.52 -16.00
C VAL A 3 -19.06 -12.46 -15.30
N ASP A 4 -19.72 -11.46 -14.71
CA ASP A 4 -19.15 -10.54 -13.74
C ASP A 4 -19.38 -11.07 -12.32
N ARG A 5 -18.39 -11.77 -11.79
CA ARG A 5 -18.45 -12.40 -10.47
C ARG A 5 -18.35 -11.41 -9.32
N GLY A 6 -17.81 -10.20 -9.56
CA GLY A 6 -17.71 -9.17 -8.51
C GLY A 6 -19.08 -8.67 -8.07
N ASN A 7 -20.02 -8.61 -9.01
CA ASN A 7 -21.42 -8.20 -8.77
C ASN A 7 -22.41 -9.36 -8.86
N GLY A 8 -21.94 -10.60 -9.10
CA GLY A 8 -22.82 -11.77 -9.23
C GLY A 8 -23.76 -11.72 -10.44
N THR A 9 -23.38 -11.01 -11.50
CA THR A 9 -24.21 -10.80 -12.70
C THR A 9 -23.61 -11.45 -13.94
N VAL A 10 -24.47 -11.79 -14.89
CA VAL A 10 -24.10 -12.23 -16.23
C VAL A 10 -24.36 -11.08 -17.17
N VAL A 11 -23.32 -10.69 -17.91
CA VAL A 11 -23.35 -9.60 -18.87
C VAL A 11 -23.33 -10.19 -20.28
N ALA A 12 -24.34 -9.87 -21.09
CA ALA A 12 -24.42 -10.29 -22.49
C ALA A 12 -24.27 -9.08 -23.42
N LEU A 13 -23.49 -9.24 -24.48
CA LEU A 13 -23.49 -8.31 -25.61
C LEU A 13 -24.55 -8.83 -26.59
N LEU A 14 -25.54 -8.00 -26.89
CA LEU A 14 -26.62 -8.30 -27.82
C LEU A 14 -26.20 -7.92 -29.25
N ASP A 15 -26.89 -8.47 -30.25
CA ASP A 15 -26.56 -8.27 -31.67
C ASP A 15 -26.76 -6.82 -32.15
N ASP A 16 -27.53 -6.03 -31.40
CA ASP A 16 -27.70 -4.58 -31.59
C ASP A 16 -26.55 -3.75 -30.99
N GLY A 17 -25.55 -4.40 -30.41
CA GLY A 17 -24.40 -3.77 -29.75
C GLY A 17 -24.69 -3.27 -28.34
N SER A 18 -25.92 -3.45 -27.84
CA SER A 18 -26.27 -3.11 -26.46
C SER A 18 -25.81 -4.19 -25.47
N VAL A 19 -25.78 -3.82 -24.19
CA VAL A 19 -25.34 -4.71 -23.12
C VAL A 19 -26.51 -4.95 -22.16
N ASP A 20 -26.84 -6.22 -21.94
CA ASP A 20 -27.85 -6.66 -20.97
C ASP A 20 -27.19 -7.34 -19.76
N THR A 21 -27.79 -7.18 -18.58
CA THR A 21 -27.28 -7.72 -17.32
C THR A 21 -28.37 -8.47 -16.56
N ALA A 22 -28.10 -9.73 -16.22
CA ALA A 22 -29.02 -10.57 -15.43
C ALA A 22 -28.31 -11.15 -14.19
N PRO A 23 -29.04 -11.41 -13.08
CA PRO A 23 -28.47 -12.08 -11.92
C PRO A 23 -28.04 -13.52 -12.23
N ASN A 24 -26.88 -13.94 -11.72
CA ASN A 24 -26.35 -15.28 -11.93
C ASN A 24 -27.06 -16.32 -11.04
N MET A 25 -28.01 -17.04 -11.62
CA MET A 25 -28.81 -18.08 -10.94
C MET A 25 -28.20 -19.50 -11.02
N ILE A 26 -27.15 -19.70 -11.83
CA ILE A 26 -26.67 -21.04 -12.20
C ILE A 26 -25.83 -21.67 -11.08
N ALA A 27 -25.07 -20.87 -10.33
CA ALA A 27 -24.43 -21.28 -9.07
C ALA A 27 -23.81 -20.04 -8.38
N PRO A 28 -24.56 -19.33 -7.53
CA PRO A 28 -24.06 -18.13 -6.85
C PRO A 28 -22.89 -18.43 -5.90
N ASP A 29 -22.83 -19.63 -5.32
CA ASP A 29 -21.83 -20.05 -4.33
C ASP A 29 -20.69 -20.90 -4.92
N LEU A 30 -20.53 -20.97 -6.24
CA LEU A 30 -19.48 -21.79 -6.86
C LEU A 30 -18.11 -21.19 -6.60
N ASN A 31 -17.41 -21.71 -5.59
CA ASN A 31 -16.07 -21.27 -5.23
C ASN A 31 -15.05 -21.78 -6.26
N MET A 32 -14.65 -20.90 -7.19
CA MET A 32 -13.60 -21.22 -8.15
C MET A 32 -12.22 -21.15 -7.48
N PRO A 33 -11.26 -22.01 -7.87
CA PRO A 33 -9.92 -21.96 -7.31
C PRO A 33 -9.32 -20.56 -7.45
N HIS A 34 -8.75 -20.06 -6.35
CA HIS A 34 -8.18 -18.72 -6.28
C HIS A 34 -7.13 -18.54 -7.40
N THR A 35 -7.43 -17.67 -8.36
CA THR A 35 -6.45 -17.28 -9.36
C THR A 35 -5.45 -16.31 -8.73
N VAL A 36 -4.20 -16.30 -9.20
CA VAL A 36 -3.12 -15.41 -8.71
C VAL A 36 -3.59 -13.95 -8.60
N ARG A 37 -4.46 -13.52 -9.53
CA ARG A 37 -5.05 -12.17 -9.56
C ARG A 37 -6.08 -11.91 -8.46
N SER A 38 -6.83 -12.92 -8.02
CA SER A 38 -7.76 -12.79 -6.89
C SER A 38 -6.99 -12.71 -5.58
N VAL A 39 -6.01 -13.59 -5.38
CA VAL A 39 -5.14 -13.60 -4.19
C VAL A 39 -4.42 -12.26 -4.04
N MET A 40 -3.78 -11.77 -5.12
CA MET A 40 -3.13 -10.46 -5.06
C MET A 40 -4.10 -9.31 -4.76
N ARG A 41 -5.35 -9.35 -5.22
CA ARG A 41 -6.33 -8.29 -4.94
C ARG A 41 -6.78 -8.31 -3.48
N GLU A 42 -6.97 -9.50 -2.92
CA GLU A 42 -7.32 -9.66 -1.50
C GLU A 42 -6.14 -9.26 -0.59
N ASP A 43 -4.92 -9.67 -0.96
CA ASP A 43 -3.70 -9.42 -0.18
C ASP A 43 -3.14 -8.00 -0.36
N TRP A 44 -3.62 -7.23 -1.34
CA TRP A 44 -3.20 -5.84 -1.55
C TRP A 44 -3.45 -4.96 -0.32
N LYS A 45 -4.46 -5.29 0.49
CA LYS A 45 -4.73 -4.60 1.78
C LYS A 45 -3.66 -4.92 2.81
N LEU A 46 -3.26 -6.18 2.94
CA LEU A 46 -2.20 -6.60 3.85
C LEU A 46 -0.86 -5.97 3.41
N LEU A 47 -0.57 -6.05 2.12
CA LEU A 47 0.68 -5.56 1.56
C LEU A 47 0.79 -4.04 1.67
N SER A 48 -0.32 -3.30 1.49
CA SER A 48 -0.33 -1.85 1.70
C SER A 48 -0.12 -1.46 3.16
N ILE A 49 -0.73 -2.18 4.11
CA ILE A 49 -0.53 -1.94 5.54
C ILE A 49 0.93 -2.19 5.94
N MET A 50 1.49 -3.33 5.53
CA MET A 50 2.87 -3.69 5.86
C MET A 50 3.88 -2.71 5.24
N THR A 51 3.67 -2.34 3.98
CA THR A 51 4.51 -1.33 3.30
C THR A 51 4.38 0.03 3.96
N GLY A 52 3.16 0.43 4.35
CA GLY A 52 2.91 1.69 5.06
C GLY A 52 3.62 1.73 6.41
N ALA A 53 3.55 0.65 7.19
CA ALA A 53 4.24 0.54 8.48
C ALA A 53 5.76 0.61 8.32
N ALA A 54 6.32 -0.09 7.33
CA ALA A 54 7.75 -0.04 7.02
C ALA A 54 8.19 1.37 6.58
N ALA A 55 7.42 2.02 5.72
CA ALA A 55 7.71 3.38 5.26
C ALA A 55 7.63 4.40 6.40
N ALA A 56 6.66 4.27 7.30
CA ALA A 56 6.55 5.12 8.48
C ALA A 56 7.76 4.97 9.41
N TRP A 57 8.22 3.74 9.62
CA TRP A 57 9.42 3.48 10.43
C TRP A 57 10.68 4.05 9.77
N ALA A 58 10.84 3.86 8.47
CA ALA A 58 11.96 4.43 7.72
C ALA A 58 11.97 5.97 7.80
N ALA A 59 10.80 6.61 7.64
CA ALA A 59 10.68 8.06 7.75
C ALA A 59 11.03 8.57 9.15
N LEU A 60 10.64 7.85 10.21
CA LEU A 60 11.03 8.18 11.58
C LEU A 60 12.54 8.12 11.77
N MET A 61 13.19 7.05 11.29
CA MET A 61 14.65 6.89 11.42
C MET A 61 15.41 7.96 10.63
N VAL A 62 14.97 8.27 9.41
CA VAL A 62 15.56 9.35 8.59
C VAL A 62 15.35 10.70 9.26
N GLY A 63 14.16 10.98 9.77
CA GLY A 63 13.86 12.21 10.51
C GLY A 63 14.75 12.38 11.74
N ALA A 64 14.93 11.32 12.53
CA ALA A 64 15.83 11.32 13.68
C ALA A 64 17.28 11.61 13.27
N ALA A 65 17.77 10.98 12.19
CA ALA A 65 19.12 11.22 11.68
C ALA A 65 19.32 12.67 11.23
N VAL A 66 18.34 13.29 10.57
CA VAL A 66 18.38 14.70 10.14
C VAL A 66 18.41 15.64 11.35
N VAL A 67 17.63 15.36 12.40
CA VAL A 67 17.65 16.16 13.63
C VAL A 67 19.02 16.09 14.31
N ILE A 68 19.60 14.89 14.43
CA ILE A 68 20.92 14.70 15.04
C ILE A 68 22.02 15.37 14.20
N ALA A 69 21.96 15.23 12.88
CA ALA A 69 22.91 15.88 11.98
C ALA A 69 22.83 17.42 12.06
N SER A 70 21.61 17.97 12.16
CA SER A 70 21.42 19.41 12.28
C SER A 70 21.81 19.97 13.65
N SER A 71 21.67 19.20 14.73
CA SER A 71 22.11 19.63 16.07
C SER A 71 23.62 19.53 16.28
N THR A 72 24.30 18.58 15.63
CA THR A 72 25.75 18.37 15.77
C THR A 72 26.57 19.36 14.94
N GLY A 73 25.94 20.04 13.98
CA GLY A 73 26.57 21.03 13.09
C GLY A 73 26.85 22.40 13.73
N ASN A 74 26.65 22.59 15.04
CA ASN A 74 27.04 23.84 15.70
C ASN A 74 28.56 23.85 15.98
N THR A 75 29.35 24.10 14.93
CA THR A 75 30.82 24.20 15.01
C THR A 75 31.27 25.21 16.07
N ALA A 76 30.49 26.27 16.32
CA ALA A 76 30.77 27.24 17.37
C ALA A 76 30.74 26.62 18.79
N ALA A 77 29.86 25.65 19.05
CA ALA A 77 29.81 24.97 20.35
C ALA A 77 30.98 23.99 20.53
N LEU A 78 31.44 23.35 19.43
CA LEU A 78 32.64 22.51 19.43
C LEU A 78 33.91 23.36 19.62
N ASP A 79 34.02 24.49 18.93
CA ASP A 79 35.14 25.42 19.09
C ASP A 79 35.18 26.00 20.52
N MET A 80 34.04 26.35 21.11
CA MET A 80 33.97 26.79 22.52
C MET A 80 34.36 25.70 23.52
N MET A 81 34.09 24.42 23.21
CA MET A 81 34.47 23.29 24.05
C MET A 81 35.97 22.98 23.96
N TYR A 82 36.58 23.09 22.77
CA TYR A 82 38.04 22.95 22.60
C TYR A 82 38.82 24.19 23.06
N ALA A 83 38.20 25.38 23.01
CA ALA A 83 38.81 26.63 23.47
C ALA A 83 38.67 26.86 24.99
N TYR A 84 37.98 25.99 25.73
CA TYR A 84 37.87 26.09 27.19
C TYR A 84 39.11 25.44 27.85
N PRO A 85 40.05 26.21 28.43
CA PRO A 85 41.16 25.64 29.17
C PRO A 85 40.62 25.05 30.48
N GLY A 86 40.67 23.72 30.60
CA GLY A 86 40.44 23.05 31.87
C GLY A 86 41.58 23.37 32.84
N TYR A 87 41.23 23.93 34.00
CA TYR A 87 42.13 24.06 35.15
C TYR A 87 42.18 22.76 35.95
#